data_AF-A0A6J4B193-F1
#
_entry.id   AF-A0A6J4B193-F1
#
_cell.length_a   1.000
_cell.length_b   1.000
_cell.length_c   1.000
_cell.angle_alpha   90.00
_cell.angle_beta   90.00
_cell.angle_gamma   90.00
#
_symmetry.space_group_name_H-M   'P 1'
#
loop_
_entity.id
_entity.type
_entity.pdbx_description
1 polymer ?
#
loop_
_entity_poly.entity_id
_entity_poly.type
_entity_poly.pdbx_seq_one_letter_code
_entity_poly.pdbx_strand_id
1 'polypeptide(L)'
;TIRGIETTGKAVYITSTLPYLVLTIFLIRGLTLKGSVDGIIFLFTPKVEELTNPTTWLDAGAQVFYSFSLAFGGLISFSSYNSVHNNCERDAVIISVINGFTSVYAATVIYSIIGFRATEQFDACFDNNILSLTNAFDLAETNLTRGNYDEVLQYLNSTSPDIVNKLDLKTCDLQNLLSQGVEGTGLAFIVFTEAITKMPISPLWSILFFV
;
A
#
# COMPACT_ATOMS: atom_id res chain seq x y z
N THR A 1 38.38 -7.20 -14.30
CA THR A 1 38.24 -5.72 -14.31
C THR A 1 36.78 -5.41 -14.51
N ILE A 2 36.15 -4.65 -13.61
CA ILE A 2 34.75 -4.23 -13.78
C ILE A 2 34.73 -3.23 -14.95
N ARG A 3 34.19 -3.64 -16.10
CA ARG A 3 34.08 -2.81 -17.32
C ARG A 3 32.72 -2.12 -17.29
N GLY A 4 32.64 -1.02 -16.53
CA GLY A 4 31.45 -0.20 -16.27
C GLY A 4 30.22 -0.51 -17.11
N ILE A 5 30.15 -0.02 -18.35
CA ILE A 5 28.95 -0.11 -19.22
C ILE A 5 28.67 -1.54 -19.72
N GLU A 6 29.70 -2.32 -20.05
CA GLU A 6 29.53 -3.68 -20.57
C GLU A 6 29.04 -4.65 -19.48
N THR A 7 29.53 -4.50 -18.25
CA THR A 7 29.07 -5.27 -17.09
C THR A 7 27.70 -4.78 -16.60
N THR A 8 27.46 -3.47 -16.61
CA THR A 8 26.16 -2.87 -16.21
C THR A 8 25.05 -3.27 -17.16
N GLY A 9 25.29 -3.32 -18.47
CA GLY A 9 24.28 -3.72 -19.45
C GLY A 9 23.68 -5.10 -19.16
N LYS A 10 24.50 -6.09 -18.78
CA LYS A 10 24.03 -7.43 -18.40
C LYS A 10 23.24 -7.43 -17.09
N ALA A 11 23.69 -6.65 -16.11
CA ALA A 11 22.99 -6.52 -14.83
C ALA A 11 21.63 -5.82 -14.97
N VAL A 12 21.54 -4.82 -15.85
CA VAL A 12 20.30 -4.07 -16.13
C VAL A 12 19.21 -4.98 -16.66
N TYR A 13 19.50 -5.97 -17.51
CA TYR A 13 18.47 -6.89 -17.99
C TYR A 13 17.77 -7.64 -16.85
N ILE A 14 18.51 -8.08 -15.83
CA ILE A 14 17.93 -8.79 -14.68
C ILE A 14 17.24 -7.79 -13.75
N THR A 15 17.94 -6.73 -13.36
CA THR A 15 17.46 -5.74 -12.38
C THR A 15 16.31 -4.88 -12.88
N SER A 16 16.12 -4.74 -14.21
CA SER A 16 14.96 -4.04 -14.77
C SER A 16 13.76 -4.96 -15.01
N THR A 17 13.96 -6.26 -15.25
CA THR A 17 12.83 -7.17 -15.54
C THR A 17 12.24 -7.80 -14.28
N LEU A 18 13.09 -8.15 -13.31
CA LEU A 18 12.67 -8.80 -12.08
C LEU A 18 11.64 -7.96 -11.29
N PRO A 19 11.82 -6.64 -11.08
CA PRO A 19 10.84 -5.84 -10.34
C PRO A 19 9.45 -5.84 -10.98
N TYR A 20 9.34 -5.75 -12.31
CA TYR A 20 8.04 -5.81 -12.99
C TYR A 20 7.38 -7.17 -12.86
N LEU A 21 8.16 -8.26 -12.92
CA LEU A 21 7.65 -9.61 -12.70
C LEU A 21 7.13 -9.76 -11.27
N VAL A 22 7.91 -9.32 -10.28
CA VAL A 22 7.54 -9.35 -8.86
C VAL A 22 6.28 -8.53 -8.61
N LEU A 23 6.21 -7.28 -9.09
CA LEU A 23 5.02 -6.43 -8.96
C LEU A 23 3.78 -7.07 -9.58
N THR A 24 3.93 -7.77 -10.70
CA THR A 24 2.80 -8.47 -11.35
C THR A 24 2.32 -9.66 -10.53
N ILE A 25 3.23 -10.44 -9.95
CA ILE A 25 2.85 -11.51 -9.02
C ILE A 25 2.12 -10.94 -7.80
N PHE A 26 2.63 -9.85 -7.22
CA PHE A 26 2.00 -9.17 -6.09
C PHE A 26 0.66 -8.53 -6.45
N LEU A 27 0.47 -8.04 -7.68
CA LEU A 27 -0.82 -7.53 -8.13
C LEU A 27 -1.88 -8.64 -8.14
N ILE A 28 -1.57 -9.75 -8.82
CA ILE A 28 -2.49 -10.89 -8.91
C ILE A 28 -2.82 -11.38 -7.50
N ARG A 29 -1.80 -11.53 -6.64
CA ARG A 29 -2.02 -11.95 -5.26
C ARG A 29 -2.84 -10.92 -4.49
N GLY A 30 -2.49 -9.65 -4.55
CA GLY A 30 -3.15 -8.55 -3.86
C GLY A 30 -4.63 -8.47 -4.18
N LEU A 31 -5.00 -8.55 -5.46
CA LEU A 31 -6.39 -8.53 -5.91
C LEU A 31 -7.21 -9.77 -5.46
N THR A 32 -6.56 -10.89 -5.16
CA THR A 32 -7.26 -12.09 -4.62
C THR A 32 -7.51 -12.00 -3.11
N LEU A 33 -6.90 -11.04 -2.41
CA LEU A 33 -7.06 -10.87 -0.97
C LEU A 33 -8.35 -10.09 -0.64
N LYS A 34 -8.97 -10.44 0.49
CA LYS A 34 -10.15 -9.76 1.02
C LYS A 34 -9.80 -8.30 1.33
N GLY A 35 -10.66 -7.36 0.94
CA GLY A 35 -10.46 -5.93 1.24
C GLY A 35 -9.45 -5.20 0.35
N SER A 36 -8.90 -5.87 -0.67
CA SER A 36 -7.98 -5.23 -1.63
C SER A 36 -8.64 -4.12 -2.45
N VAL A 37 -9.94 -4.26 -2.74
CA VAL A 37 -10.73 -3.28 -3.48
C VAL A 37 -10.91 -1.99 -2.67
N ASP A 38 -11.09 -2.06 -1.36
CA ASP A 38 -11.28 -0.88 -0.51
C ASP A 38 -10.04 0.03 -0.51
N GLY A 39 -8.84 -0.57 -0.54
CA GLY A 39 -7.59 0.17 -0.70
C GLY A 39 -7.46 0.85 -2.06
N ILE A 40 -7.91 0.20 -3.13
CA ILE A 40 -7.90 0.79 -4.49
C ILE A 40 -8.93 1.94 -4.58
N ILE A 41 -10.12 1.77 -4.00
CA ILE A 41 -11.12 2.84 -3.93
C ILE A 41 -10.56 4.04 -3.17
N PHE A 42 -9.89 3.80 -2.04
CA PHE A 42 -9.23 4.85 -1.27
C PHE A 42 -8.20 5.63 -2.10
N LEU A 43 -7.37 4.93 -2.90
CA LEU A 43 -6.37 5.56 -3.77
C LEU A 43 -7.00 6.51 -4.79
N PHE A 44 -8.14 6.13 -5.36
CA PHE A 44 -8.81 6.89 -6.43
C PHE A 44 -9.91 7.83 -5.93
N THR A 45 -10.14 7.93 -4.63
CA THR A 45 -11.12 8.87 -4.06
C THR A 45 -10.48 10.25 -3.91
N PRO A 46 -10.84 11.25 -4.73
CA PRO A 46 -10.18 12.54 -4.71
C PRO A 46 -10.68 13.40 -3.55
N LYS A 47 -9.74 14.05 -2.83
CA LYS A 47 -10.04 15.13 -1.88
C LYS A 47 -9.74 16.46 -2.57
N VAL A 48 -10.77 17.11 -3.09
CA VAL A 48 -10.64 18.33 -3.92
C VAL A 48 -10.11 19.52 -3.11
N GLU A 49 -10.27 19.49 -1.80
CA GLU A 49 -9.79 20.51 -0.88
C GLU A 49 -8.25 20.61 -0.91
N GLU A 50 -7.55 19.48 -1.08
CA GLU A 50 -6.08 19.42 -1.13
C GLU A 50 -5.49 20.10 -2.36
N LEU A 51 -6.28 20.33 -3.41
CA LEU A 51 -5.82 21.03 -4.62
C LEU A 51 -5.55 22.51 -4.36
N THR A 52 -6.16 23.08 -3.31
CA THR A 52 -5.94 24.47 -2.90
C THR A 52 -4.66 24.67 -2.09
N ASN A 53 -4.07 23.58 -1.58
CA ASN A 53 -2.90 23.64 -0.74
C ASN A 53 -1.61 23.73 -1.58
N PRO A 54 -0.78 24.78 -1.42
CA PRO A 54 0.45 24.93 -2.19
C PRO A 54 1.50 23.85 -1.92
N THR A 55 1.51 23.21 -0.73
CA THR A 55 2.48 22.15 -0.43
C THR A 55 2.26 20.92 -1.32
N THR A 56 1.00 20.58 -1.61
CA THR A 56 0.63 19.48 -2.51
C THR A 56 1.26 19.62 -3.89
N TRP A 57 1.33 20.85 -4.42
CA TRP A 57 1.95 21.12 -5.72
C TRP A 57 3.47 21.10 -5.66
N LEU A 58 4.06 21.57 -4.56
CA LEU A 58 5.50 21.54 -4.34
C LEU A 58 6.00 20.08 -4.29
N ASP A 59 5.31 19.23 -3.54
CA ASP A 59 5.66 17.81 -3.39
C ASP A 59 5.45 17.05 -4.70
N ALA A 60 4.34 17.29 -5.41
CA ALA A 60 4.09 16.71 -6.73
C ALA A 60 5.17 17.11 -7.75
N GLY A 61 5.57 18.39 -7.75
CA GLY A 61 6.65 18.89 -8.60
C GLY A 61 7.97 18.21 -8.29
N ALA A 62 8.38 18.19 -7.02
CA ALA A 62 9.62 17.53 -6.58
C ALA A 62 9.63 16.04 -6.95
N GLN A 63 8.50 15.34 -6.78
CA GLN A 63 8.37 13.93 -7.12
C GLN A 63 8.63 13.66 -8.61
N VAL A 64 8.22 14.56 -9.51
CA VAL A 64 8.54 14.43 -10.95
C VAL A 64 10.05 14.48 -11.19
N PHE A 65 10.77 15.42 -10.55
CA PHE A 65 12.23 15.51 -10.68
C PHE A 65 12.92 14.24 -10.16
N TYR A 66 12.49 13.71 -9.02
CA TYR A 66 13.04 12.48 -8.46
C TYR A 66 12.71 11.24 -9.29
N SER A 67 11.46 11.10 -9.76
CA SER A 67 11.02 9.96 -10.57
C SER A 67 11.80 9.84 -11.88
N PHE A 68 12.06 10.97 -12.54
CA PHE A 68 12.86 11.01 -13.77
C PHE A 68 14.37 11.10 -13.53
N SER A 69 14.80 11.29 -12.29
CA SER A 69 16.21 11.55 -11.95
C SER A 69 16.79 12.73 -12.75
N LEU A 70 15.99 13.79 -12.93
CA LEU A 70 16.41 15.02 -13.60
C LEU A 70 17.44 15.76 -12.75
N ALA A 71 18.35 16.49 -13.41
CA ALA A 71 19.45 17.24 -12.78
C ALA A 71 20.56 16.41 -12.07
N PHE A 72 20.51 15.08 -12.12
CA PHE A 72 21.58 14.21 -11.60
C PHE A 72 22.73 13.93 -12.58
N GLY A 73 22.62 14.35 -13.84
CA GLY A 73 23.66 14.16 -14.87
C GLY A 73 23.79 12.74 -15.45
N GLY A 74 23.19 11.72 -14.82
CA GLY A 74 23.22 10.33 -15.28
C GLY A 74 22.63 10.13 -16.68
N LEU A 75 21.46 10.72 -16.94
CA LEU A 75 20.82 10.63 -18.26
C LEU A 75 21.63 11.31 -19.38
N ILE A 76 22.33 12.41 -19.06
CA ILE A 76 23.22 13.10 -20.01
C ILE A 76 24.39 12.18 -20.38
N SER A 77 25.00 11.55 -19.37
CA SER A 77 26.07 10.58 -19.57
C SER A 77 25.62 9.39 -20.41
N PHE A 78 24.47 8.78 -20.09
CA PHE A 78 23.93 7.66 -20.88
C PHE A 78 23.58 8.05 -22.31
N SER A 79 22.97 9.21 -22.51
CA SER A 79 22.66 9.71 -23.85
C SER A 79 23.90 10.02 -24.68
N SER A 80 25.05 10.32 -24.06
CA SER A 80 26.31 10.62 -24.78
C SER A 80 26.92 9.39 -25.48
N TYR A 81 26.52 8.18 -25.09
CA TYR A 81 26.97 6.94 -25.71
C TYR A 81 26.14 6.52 -26.94
N ASN A 82 25.01 7.20 -27.21
CA ASN A 82 24.19 6.90 -28.38
C ASN A 82 24.80 7.45 -29.68
N SER A 83 24.42 6.83 -30.80
CA SER A 83 24.82 7.33 -32.13
C SER A 83 24.24 8.73 -32.40
N VAL A 84 24.94 9.53 -33.22
CA VAL A 84 24.54 10.91 -33.56
C VAL A 84 23.15 10.97 -34.23
N HIS A 85 22.77 9.94 -34.99
CA HIS A 85 21.48 9.85 -35.69
C HIS A 85 20.41 9.06 -34.92
N ASN A 86 20.47 9.05 -33.59
CA ASN A 86 19.45 8.41 -32.75
C ASN A 86 18.22 9.32 -32.57
N ASN A 87 17.02 8.74 -32.58
CA ASN A 87 15.77 9.49 -32.34
C ASN A 87 15.53 9.71 -30.84
N CYS A 88 16.13 10.75 -30.28
CA CYS A 88 16.01 11.10 -28.86
C CYS A 88 14.60 11.57 -28.46
N GLU A 89 13.83 12.16 -29.38
CA GLU A 89 12.44 12.57 -29.13
C GLU A 89 11.57 11.35 -28.79
N ARG A 90 11.68 10.30 -29.60
CA ARG A 90 10.95 9.05 -29.38
C ARG A 90 11.34 8.39 -28.07
N ASP A 91 12.64 8.33 -27.77
CA ASP A 91 13.14 7.74 -26.53
C ASP A 91 12.60 8.48 -25.30
N ALA A 92 12.60 9.82 -25.33
CA ALA A 92 12.07 10.65 -24.25
C ALA A 92 10.58 10.39 -24.01
N VAL A 93 9.76 10.38 -25.07
CA VAL A 93 8.31 10.11 -24.95
C VAL A 93 8.04 8.71 -24.40
N ILE A 94 8.75 7.69 -24.88
CA ILE A 94 8.58 6.31 -24.40
C ILE A 94 8.92 6.21 -22.90
N ILE A 95 10.05 6.78 -22.48
CA ILE A 95 10.46 6.75 -21.07
C ILE A 95 9.44 7.48 -20.19
N SER A 96 8.92 8.63 -20.64
CA SER A 96 7.89 9.36 -19.89
C SER A 96 6.59 8.58 -19.73
N VAL A 97 6.11 7.93 -20.78
CA VAL A 97 4.89 7.11 -20.71
C VAL A 97 5.09 5.91 -19.79
N ILE A 98 6.21 5.19 -19.92
CA ILE A 98 6.51 4.03 -19.06
C ILE A 98 6.63 4.47 -17.60
N ASN A 99 7.34 5.56 -17.31
CA ASN A 99 7.49 6.06 -15.94
C ASN A 99 6.12 6.36 -15.30
N GLY A 100 5.25 7.11 -16.00
CA GLY A 100 3.91 7.42 -15.51
C GLY A 100 3.04 6.18 -15.30
N PHE A 101 3.07 5.24 -16.25
CA PHE A 101 2.35 3.98 -16.13
C PHE A 101 2.85 3.16 -14.93
N THR A 102 4.17 3.02 -14.78
CA THR A 102 4.79 2.27 -13.69
C THR A 102 4.47 2.88 -12.32
N SER A 103 4.41 4.22 -12.20
CA SER A 103 4.00 4.88 -10.95
C SER A 103 2.57 4.51 -10.55
N VAL A 104 1.61 4.57 -11.48
CA VAL A 104 0.20 4.21 -11.21
C VAL A 104 0.06 2.70 -10.93
N TYR A 105 0.80 1.89 -11.68
CA TYR A 105 0.84 0.44 -11.51
C TYR A 105 1.35 0.04 -10.12
N ALA A 106 2.50 0.57 -9.72
CA ALA A 106 3.08 0.32 -8.40
C ALA A 106 2.16 0.81 -7.27
N ALA A 107 1.56 1.99 -7.41
CA ALA A 107 0.57 2.50 -6.44
C ALA A 107 -0.61 1.55 -6.30
N THR A 108 -1.14 1.02 -7.41
CA THR A 108 -2.25 0.05 -7.39
C THR A 108 -1.87 -1.22 -6.62
N VAL A 109 -0.67 -1.76 -6.86
CA VAL A 109 -0.15 -2.94 -6.12
C VAL A 109 -0.06 -2.65 -4.63
N ILE A 110 0.55 -1.52 -4.25
CA ILE A 110 0.72 -1.12 -2.86
C ILE A 110 -0.63 -0.98 -2.15
N TYR A 111 -1.55 -0.22 -2.73
CA TYR A 111 -2.85 0.05 -2.11
C TYR A 111 -3.74 -1.21 -2.02
N SER A 112 -3.57 -2.18 -2.93
CA SER A 112 -4.26 -3.48 -2.80
C SER A 112 -3.84 -4.25 -1.53
N ILE A 113 -2.56 -4.16 -1.14
CA ILE A 113 -2.02 -4.83 0.05
C ILE A 113 -2.35 -4.04 1.32
N ILE A 114 -2.33 -2.70 1.25
CA ILE A 114 -2.81 -1.82 2.33
C ILE A 114 -4.28 -2.11 2.65
N GLY A 115 -5.13 -2.26 1.62
CA GLY A 115 -6.55 -2.59 1.80
C GLY A 115 -6.77 -3.92 2.52
N PHE A 116 -6.00 -4.95 2.16
CA PHE A 116 -6.00 -6.22 2.88
C PHE A 116 -5.60 -6.07 4.34
N ARG A 117 -4.47 -5.39 4.62
CA ARG A 117 -4.01 -5.14 6.00
C ARG A 117 -5.06 -4.39 6.82
N ALA A 118 -5.63 -3.32 6.26
CA ALA A 118 -6.63 -2.52 6.95
C ALA A 118 -7.89 -3.33 7.27
N THR A 119 -8.32 -4.19 6.34
CA THR A 119 -9.49 -5.07 6.54
C THR A 119 -9.21 -6.13 7.61
N GLU A 120 -8.02 -6.73 7.63
CA GLU A 120 -7.63 -7.68 8.67
C GLU A 120 -7.55 -7.02 10.05
N GLN A 121 -7.00 -5.80 10.14
CA GLN A 121 -6.96 -5.04 11.40
C GLN A 121 -8.36 -4.60 11.85
N PHE A 122 -9.21 -4.21 10.92
CA PHE A 122 -10.60 -3.86 11.18
C PHE A 122 -11.35 -5.07 11.76
N ASP A 123 -11.24 -6.23 11.10
CA ASP A 123 -11.85 -7.49 11.54
C ASP A 123 -11.36 -7.88 12.95
N ALA A 124 -10.04 -7.85 13.18
CA ALA A 124 -9.46 -8.15 14.49
C ALA A 124 -9.88 -7.15 15.58
N CYS A 125 -10.07 -5.87 15.25
CA CYS A 125 -10.55 -4.85 16.18
C CYS A 125 -11.98 -5.17 16.65
N PHE A 126 -12.87 -5.50 15.71
CA PHE A 126 -14.25 -5.91 16.01
C PHE A 126 -14.29 -7.20 16.84
N ASP A 127 -13.53 -8.22 16.45
CA ASP A 127 -13.53 -9.51 17.15
C ASP A 127 -13.06 -9.35 18.61
N ASN A 128 -12.07 -8.49 18.87
CA ASN A 128 -11.64 -8.16 20.23
C ASN A 128 -12.73 -7.43 21.02
N ASN A 129 -13.40 -6.43 20.44
CA ASN A 129 -14.50 -5.73 21.10
C ASN A 129 -15.67 -6.67 21.42
N ILE A 130 -16.02 -7.57 20.49
CA ILE A 130 -17.05 -8.60 20.68
C ILE A 130 -16.64 -9.52 21.82
N LEU A 131 -15.41 -10.04 21.82
CA LEU A 131 -14.92 -10.92 22.87
C LEU A 131 -14.93 -10.25 24.26
N SER A 132 -14.50 -9.00 24.32
CA SER A 132 -14.54 -8.18 25.53
C SER A 132 -15.96 -8.03 26.07
N LEU A 133 -16.94 -7.71 25.22
CA LEU A 133 -18.35 -7.62 25.61
C LEU A 133 -18.91 -8.97 26.05
N THR A 134 -18.66 -10.04 25.28
CA THR A 134 -19.12 -11.39 25.59
C THR A 134 -18.61 -11.86 26.95
N ASN A 135 -17.34 -11.60 27.28
CA ASN A 135 -16.75 -11.94 28.58
C ASN A 135 -17.30 -11.10 29.74
N ALA A 136 -17.64 -9.82 29.50
CA ALA A 136 -18.16 -8.95 30.55
C ALA A 136 -19.64 -9.18 30.86
N PHE A 137 -20.42 -9.60 29.86
CA PHE A 137 -21.86 -9.86 29.99
C PHE A 137 -22.21 -11.36 30.01
N ASP A 138 -21.21 -12.24 30.01
CA ASP A 138 -21.34 -13.71 29.98
C ASP A 138 -22.33 -14.19 28.90
N LEU A 139 -22.22 -13.59 27.72
CA LEU A 139 -23.10 -13.90 26.58
C LEU A 139 -22.62 -15.17 25.87
N ALA A 140 -23.55 -15.91 25.26
CA ALA A 140 -23.17 -16.99 24.35
C ALA A 140 -22.53 -16.41 23.08
N GLU A 141 -21.42 -17.01 22.61
CA GLU A 141 -20.66 -16.58 21.43
C GLU A 141 -21.52 -16.45 20.15
N THR A 142 -22.65 -17.16 20.08
CA THR A 142 -23.55 -17.16 18.92
C THR A 142 -24.54 -16.00 18.88
N ASN A 143 -24.71 -15.23 19.97
CA ASN A 143 -25.70 -14.14 20.02
C ASN A 143 -25.16 -12.81 19.49
N LEU A 144 -23.84 -12.62 19.45
CA LEU A 144 -23.21 -11.36 19.09
C LEU A 144 -22.37 -11.54 17.82
N THR A 145 -22.92 -11.07 16.69
CA THR A 145 -22.26 -11.12 15.37
C THR A 145 -21.95 -9.71 14.90
N ARG A 146 -21.03 -9.58 13.94
CA ARG A 146 -20.62 -8.28 13.37
C ARG A 146 -21.80 -7.45 12.83
N GLY A 147 -22.82 -8.11 12.26
CA GLY A 147 -24.00 -7.43 11.73
C GLY A 147 -24.94 -6.85 12.79
N ASN A 148 -24.91 -7.40 14.01
CA ASN A 148 -25.77 -6.99 15.12
C ASN A 148 -24.99 -6.23 16.21
N TYR A 149 -23.69 -5.98 15.99
CA TYR A 149 -22.81 -5.38 17.00
C TYR A 149 -23.31 -4.00 17.44
N ASP A 150 -23.65 -3.13 16.49
CA ASP A 150 -24.07 -1.76 16.80
C ASP A 150 -25.39 -1.72 17.58
N GLU A 151 -26.36 -2.56 17.18
CA GLU A 151 -27.65 -2.68 17.87
C GLU A 151 -27.50 -3.21 19.29
N VAL A 152 -26.68 -4.26 19.47
CA VAL A 152 -26.43 -4.85 20.79
C VAL A 152 -25.62 -3.91 21.67
N LEU A 153 -24.63 -3.20 21.11
CA LEU A 153 -23.86 -2.20 21.84
C LEU A 153 -24.76 -1.07 22.33
N GLN A 154 -25.68 -0.59 21.49
CA GLN A 154 -26.65 0.43 21.87
C GLN A 154 -27.59 -0.08 22.97
N TYR A 155 -28.07 -1.32 22.87
CA TYR A 155 -28.88 -1.96 23.91
C TYR A 155 -28.13 -2.09 25.24
N LEU A 156 -26.89 -2.58 25.22
CA LEU A 156 -26.06 -2.75 26.42
C LEU A 156 -25.68 -1.41 27.06
N ASN A 157 -25.42 -0.38 26.25
CA ASN A 157 -25.17 0.97 26.74
C ASN A 157 -26.40 1.58 27.42
N SER A 158 -27.60 1.28 26.92
CA SER A 158 -28.86 1.71 27.58
C SER A 158 -29.16 0.95 28.87
N THR A 159 -28.76 -0.32 28.96
CA THR A 159 -29.07 -1.20 30.11
C THR A 159 -28.06 -1.02 31.24
N SER A 160 -26.76 -0.99 30.91
CA SER A 160 -25.65 -0.99 31.87
C SER A 160 -24.48 -0.13 31.38
N PRO A 161 -24.62 1.21 31.36
CA PRO A 161 -23.58 2.11 30.84
C PRO A 161 -22.26 2.05 31.62
N ASP A 162 -22.31 1.77 32.92
CA ASP A 162 -21.13 1.73 33.79
C ASP A 162 -20.16 0.61 33.44
N ILE A 163 -20.69 -0.53 32.99
CA ILE A 163 -19.89 -1.68 32.56
C ILE A 163 -19.27 -1.36 31.20
N VAL A 164 -20.07 -0.88 30.24
CA VAL A 164 -19.59 -0.55 28.89
C VAL A 164 -18.48 0.50 28.91
N ASN A 165 -18.62 1.56 29.72
CA ASN A 165 -17.59 2.59 29.86
C ASN A 165 -16.30 2.08 30.50
N LYS A 166 -16.36 1.01 31.30
CA LYS A 166 -15.18 0.40 31.92
C LYS A 166 -14.40 -0.50 30.95
N LEU A 167 -15.02 -0.96 29.87
CA LEU A 167 -14.40 -1.86 28.91
C LEU A 167 -13.46 -1.20 27.90
N ASP A 168 -13.42 0.14 27.82
CA ASP A 168 -12.55 0.91 26.90
C ASP A 168 -12.53 0.35 25.47
N LEU A 169 -13.72 0.22 24.86
CA LEU A 169 -13.88 -0.35 23.53
C LEU A 169 -13.19 0.51 22.48
N LYS A 170 -12.37 -0.11 21.62
CA LYS A 170 -11.66 0.61 20.55
C LYS A 170 -12.61 1.00 19.43
N THR A 171 -12.48 2.23 18.93
CA THR A 171 -13.18 2.70 17.72
C THR A 171 -12.51 2.10 16.48
N CYS A 172 -13.17 1.14 15.85
CA CYS A 172 -12.67 0.46 14.65
C CYS A 172 -13.15 1.20 13.39
N ASP A 173 -12.33 2.10 12.85
CA ASP A 173 -12.63 2.85 11.62
C ASP A 173 -11.69 2.44 10.47
N LEU A 174 -12.27 1.94 9.37
CA LEU A 174 -11.51 1.45 8.22
C LEU A 174 -10.70 2.55 7.52
N GLN A 175 -11.25 3.76 7.39
CA GLN A 175 -10.62 4.89 6.71
C GLN A 175 -9.37 5.36 7.46
N ASN A 176 -9.43 5.37 8.79
CA ASN A 176 -8.28 5.67 9.63
C ASN A 176 -7.17 4.62 9.44
N LEU A 177 -7.52 3.33 9.46
CA LEU A 177 -6.58 2.22 9.27
C LEU A 177 -5.92 2.25 7.88
N LEU A 178 -6.66 2.63 6.84
CA LEU A 178 -6.12 2.81 5.48
C LEU A 178 -5.09 3.94 5.38
N SER A 179 -5.21 4.97 6.21
CA SER A 179 -4.27 6.11 6.23
C SER A 179 -3.03 5.91 7.11
N GLN A 180 -2.99 4.86 7.93
CA GLN A 180 -1.92 4.65 8.91
C GLN A 180 -0.68 3.96 8.33
N GLY A 181 0.47 4.61 8.47
CA GLY A 181 1.78 4.04 8.15
C GLY A 181 2.12 4.02 6.65
N VAL A 182 1.47 4.87 5.85
CA VAL A 182 1.59 4.88 4.38
C VAL A 182 2.82 5.68 3.88
N GLU A 183 3.62 6.25 4.79
CA GLU A 183 4.75 7.12 4.42
C GLU A 183 6.12 6.56 4.81
N GLY A 184 7.11 6.84 3.96
CA GLY A 184 8.53 6.56 4.21
C GLY A 184 8.87 5.08 4.26
N THR A 185 9.89 4.75 5.07
CA THR A 185 10.40 3.38 5.23
C THR A 185 9.42 2.46 5.94
N GLY A 186 8.50 3.02 6.74
CA GLY A 186 7.48 2.28 7.48
C GLY A 186 6.54 1.48 6.58
N LEU A 187 6.27 1.97 5.36
CA LEU A 187 5.45 1.27 4.39
C LEU A 187 6.03 -0.12 4.06
N ALA A 188 7.31 -0.20 3.71
CA ALA A 188 7.95 -1.45 3.34
C ALA A 188 8.23 -2.38 4.53
N PHE A 189 8.67 -1.83 5.66
CA PHE A 189 9.17 -2.63 6.78
C PHE A 189 8.13 -2.96 7.86
N ILE A 190 7.01 -2.23 7.91
CA ILE A 190 5.93 -2.45 8.88
C ILE A 190 4.67 -2.90 8.16
N VAL A 191 4.13 -2.08 7.26
CA VAL A 191 2.82 -2.36 6.64
C VAL A 191 2.89 -3.62 5.77
N PHE A 192 3.86 -3.70 4.87
CA PHE A 192 4.00 -4.84 3.97
C PHE A 192 4.38 -6.13 4.69
N THR A 193 5.30 -6.08 5.65
CA THR A 193 5.71 -7.26 6.42
C THR A 193 4.55 -7.80 7.26
N GLU A 194 3.78 -6.91 7.91
CA GLU A 194 2.58 -7.28 8.65
C GLU A 194 1.56 -7.98 7.73
N ALA A 195 1.28 -7.41 6.56
CA ALA A 195 0.40 -8.03 5.57
C ALA A 195 0.92 -9.42 5.10
N ILE A 196 2.21 -9.54 4.81
CA ILE A 196 2.83 -10.80 4.36
C ILE A 196 2.70 -11.91 5.42
N THR A 197 2.83 -11.60 6.71
CA THR A 197 2.69 -12.60 7.78
C THR A 197 1.28 -13.20 7.87
N LYS A 198 0.27 -12.49 7.35
CA LYS A 198 -1.12 -12.96 7.29
C LYS A 198 -1.44 -13.76 6.03
N MET A 199 -0.53 -13.80 5.05
CA MET A 199 -0.71 -14.58 3.82
C MET A 199 -0.23 -16.03 4.02
N PRO A 200 -0.87 -17.03 3.37
CA PRO A 200 -0.37 -18.40 3.33
C PRO A 200 1.00 -18.45 2.64
N ILE A 201 1.89 -19.31 3.14
CA ILE A 201 3.27 -19.46 2.64
C ILE A 201 4.06 -18.13 2.77
N SER A 202 3.90 -17.45 3.91
CA SER A 202 4.52 -16.14 4.21
C SER A 202 6.03 -16.04 3.90
N PRO A 203 6.86 -17.07 4.17
CA PRO A 203 8.29 -17.00 3.86
C PRO A 203 8.60 -16.77 2.37
N LEU A 204 7.79 -17.34 1.46
CA LEU A 204 7.97 -17.18 0.02
C LEU A 204 7.71 -15.73 -0.42
N TRP A 205 6.61 -15.15 0.06
CA TRP A 205 6.24 -13.76 -0.24
C TRP A 205 7.25 -12.77 0.33
N SER A 206 7.80 -13.04 1.51
CA SER A 206 8.85 -12.22 2.11
C SER A 206 10.12 -12.19 1.26
N ILE A 207 10.60 -13.38 0.83
CA ILE A 207 11.76 -13.46 -0.07
C ILE A 207 11.49 -12.72 -1.37
N LEU A 208 10.32 -12.94 -1.98
CA LEU A 208 9.97 -12.31 -3.25
C LEU A 208 9.86 -10.77 -3.16
N PHE A 209 9.47 -10.23 -2.01
CA PHE A 209 9.35 -8.78 -1.79
C PHE A 209 10.70 -8.08 -1.61
N PHE A 210 11.67 -8.75 -0.99
CA PHE A 210 12.98 -8.14 -0.64
C PHE A 210 14.12 -8.46 -1.62
N VAL A 211 13.89 -9.36 -2.59
CA VAL A 211 14.82 -9.66 -3.71
C VAL A 211 14.64 -8.65 -4.83
#